data_AF-A0AA43KVB4-F1
#
_entry.id   AF-A0AA43KVB4-F1
#
_cell.length_a   1.000
_cell.length_b   1.000
_cell.length_c   1.000
_cell.angle_alpha   90.00
_cell.angle_beta   90.00
_cell.angle_gamma   90.00
#
_symmetry.space_group_name_H-M   'P 1'
#
loop_
_entity.id
_entity.type
_entity.pdbx_description
1 polymer ?
#
loop_
_entity_poly.entity_id
_entity_poly.type
_entity_poly.pdbx_seq_one_letter_code
_entity_poly.pdbx_strand_id
1 'polypeptide(L)'
;MLDKHKIKGSFFVTGNTLRNERFKKIVGEIIQQGHYLGGHSDNHLQYASWENRMSLVSADSLLVDLRKNLDELNKWGISDNKAIYYLPPYEYYNAENVKNMQRGGVEVINYTPGIRTPADYTTPDMKNYKSSQELIDQLYQFESEKGLNGAIILIHPGTVNERTDKLYNRLDEIIVYLKNKGYKFCSF
;
A
#
# COMPACT_ATOMS: atom_id res chain seq x y z
N MET A 1 16.64 -1.29 -2.53
CA MET A 1 16.32 -1.67 -3.93
C MET A 1 15.96 -0.44 -4.75
N LEU A 2 14.92 0.34 -4.40
CA LEU A 2 14.39 1.43 -5.25
C LEU A 2 15.44 2.48 -5.64
N ASP A 3 16.33 2.84 -4.69
CA ASP A 3 17.50 3.69 -4.94
C ASP A 3 18.48 3.13 -5.99
N LYS A 4 18.65 1.78 -6.01
CA LYS A 4 19.12 0.94 -7.15
C LYS A 4 18.87 1.61 -8.51
N HIS A 5 17.59 1.91 -8.67
CA HIS A 5 16.96 2.31 -9.90
C HIS A 5 16.67 3.81 -9.96
N LYS A 6 17.04 4.58 -8.94
CA LYS A 6 16.72 6.01 -8.80
C LYS A 6 15.23 6.28 -8.96
N ILE A 7 14.38 5.39 -8.43
CA ILE A 7 12.91 5.57 -8.45
C ILE A 7 12.38 5.85 -7.05
N LYS A 8 11.25 6.54 -6.96
CA LYS A 8 10.51 6.72 -5.71
C LYS A 8 9.31 5.77 -5.67
N GLY A 9 8.96 5.36 -4.46
CA GLY A 9 7.75 4.62 -4.16
C GLY A 9 6.91 5.38 -3.14
N SER A 10 5.71 4.87 -2.91
CA SER A 10 4.77 5.37 -1.91
C SER A 10 4.53 4.27 -0.87
N PHE A 11 4.75 4.60 0.41
CA PHE A 11 4.62 3.68 1.52
C PHE A 11 3.44 4.13 2.38
N PHE A 12 2.49 3.22 2.62
CA PHE A 12 1.34 3.45 3.47
C PHE A 12 1.50 2.59 4.71
N VAL A 13 1.59 3.22 5.88
CA VAL A 13 2.00 2.54 7.12
C VAL A 13 1.02 2.75 8.25
N THR A 14 0.92 1.72 9.09
CA THR A 14 0.07 1.79 10.27
C THR A 14 0.70 2.65 11.36
N GLY A 15 -0.11 3.16 12.29
CA GLY A 15 0.44 3.80 13.50
C GLY A 15 1.29 2.85 14.33
N ASN A 16 0.90 1.57 14.41
CA ASN A 16 1.70 0.53 15.06
C ASN A 16 3.07 0.34 14.42
N THR A 17 3.17 0.44 13.09
CA THR A 17 4.45 0.42 12.37
C THR A 17 5.31 1.62 12.77
N LEU A 18 4.73 2.82 12.82
CA LEU A 18 5.42 4.07 13.15
C LEU A 18 5.94 4.11 14.60
N ARG A 19 5.24 3.45 15.53
CA ARG A 19 5.64 3.35 16.94
C ARG A 19 6.65 2.25 17.22
N ASN A 20 6.79 1.26 16.34
CA ASN A 20 7.60 0.07 16.61
C ASN A 20 9.09 0.33 16.35
N GLU A 21 9.91 0.18 17.39
CA GLU A 21 11.37 0.35 17.35
C GLU A 21 12.05 -0.45 16.24
N ARG A 22 11.56 -1.66 15.93
CA ARG A 22 12.10 -2.51 14.87
C ARG A 22 12.04 -1.84 13.49
N PHE A 23 11.03 -1.00 13.26
CA PHE A 23 10.80 -0.36 11.96
C PHE A 23 11.33 1.07 11.89
N LYS A 24 11.82 1.65 13.00
CA LYS A 24 12.33 3.03 13.00
C LYS A 24 13.39 3.29 11.94
N LYS A 25 14.35 2.37 11.80
CA LYS A 25 15.43 2.51 10.81
C LYS A 25 14.86 2.60 9.39
N ILE A 26 13.99 1.66 9.01
CA ILE A 26 13.45 1.63 7.63
C ILE A 26 12.50 2.80 7.37
N VAL A 27 11.70 3.22 8.34
CA VAL A 27 10.85 4.43 8.20
C VAL A 27 11.71 5.68 8.00
N GLY A 28 12.77 5.84 8.79
CA GLY A 28 13.72 6.94 8.61
C GLY A 28 14.40 6.93 7.24
N GLU A 29 14.80 5.75 6.75
CA GLU A 29 15.37 5.58 5.41
C GLU A 29 14.37 5.95 4.30
N ILE A 30 13.10 5.54 4.42
CA ILE A 30 12.03 5.90 3.47
C ILE A 30 11.90 7.41 3.35
N ILE A 31 11.88 8.12 4.50
CA ILE A 31 11.76 9.58 4.54
C ILE A 31 13.01 10.26 3.98
N GLN A 32 14.20 9.82 4.41
CA GLN A 32 15.47 10.39 3.95
C GLN A 32 15.66 10.21 2.44
N GLN A 33 15.20 9.08 1.89
CA GLN A 33 15.23 8.79 0.46
C GLN A 33 14.12 9.55 -0.29
N GLY A 34 13.27 10.34 0.36
CA GLY A 34 12.26 11.15 -0.29
C GLY A 34 11.16 10.33 -0.97
N HIS A 35 10.84 9.17 -0.41
CA HIS A 35 9.64 8.42 -0.79
C HIS A 35 8.40 9.08 -0.17
N TYR A 36 7.24 8.87 -0.78
CA TYR A 36 5.98 9.30 -0.17
C TYR A 36 5.66 8.39 1.02
N LEU A 37 5.24 8.98 2.14
CA LEU A 37 4.80 8.27 3.33
C LEU A 37 3.39 8.74 3.71
N GLY A 38 2.42 7.83 3.61
CA GLY A 38 1.00 8.09 3.89
C GLY A 38 0.41 7.12 4.91
N GLY A 39 -0.87 7.33 5.21
CA GLY A 39 -1.58 6.56 6.24
C GLY A 39 -2.17 5.24 5.77
N HIS A 40 -2.20 4.26 6.67
CA HIS A 40 -2.82 2.94 6.50
C HIS A 40 -3.47 2.44 7.80
N SER A 41 -4.29 3.29 8.44
CA SER A 41 -4.93 3.08 9.75
C SER A 41 -3.96 3.08 10.94
N ASP A 42 -4.41 3.49 12.11
CA ASP A 42 -3.58 3.41 13.32
C ASP A 42 -3.42 1.95 13.75
N ASN A 43 -4.54 1.21 13.77
CA ASN A 43 -4.63 -0.17 14.26
C ASN A 43 -4.96 -1.21 13.19
N HIS A 44 -4.88 -0.85 11.91
CA HIS A 44 -5.20 -1.74 10.79
C HIS A 44 -6.65 -2.24 10.83
N LEU A 45 -7.60 -1.33 11.10
CA LEU A 45 -9.02 -1.67 11.24
C LEU A 45 -9.61 -2.12 9.89
N GLN A 46 -10.46 -3.15 9.92
CA GLN A 46 -11.29 -3.50 8.76
C GLN A 46 -12.51 -2.57 8.69
N TYR A 47 -12.65 -1.84 7.58
CA TYR A 47 -13.70 -0.81 7.47
C TYR A 47 -15.05 -1.34 7.03
N ALA A 48 -15.07 -2.35 6.16
CA ALA A 48 -16.29 -2.90 5.58
C ALA A 48 -16.31 -4.43 5.62
N SER A 49 -17.50 -5.01 5.77
CA SER A 49 -17.72 -6.46 5.79
C SER A 49 -17.44 -7.10 4.43
N TRP A 50 -16.73 -8.23 4.42
CA TRP A 50 -16.49 -9.01 3.21
C TRP A 50 -17.78 -9.59 2.61
N GLU A 51 -18.82 -9.81 3.42
CA GLU A 51 -20.07 -10.47 3.00
C GLU A 51 -21.00 -9.53 2.25
N ASN A 52 -21.20 -8.32 2.78
CA ASN A 52 -22.24 -7.40 2.31
C ASN A 52 -21.75 -5.95 2.15
N ARG A 53 -20.46 -5.69 2.38
CA ARG A 53 -19.82 -4.38 2.24
C ARG A 53 -20.38 -3.28 3.15
N MET A 54 -21.14 -3.66 4.18
CA MET A 54 -21.59 -2.73 5.22
C MET A 54 -20.42 -2.25 6.08
N SER A 55 -20.51 -1.01 6.55
CA SER A 55 -19.54 -0.41 7.47
C SER A 55 -19.46 -1.22 8.76
N LEU A 56 -18.25 -1.65 9.14
CA LEU A 56 -17.96 -2.33 10.40
C LEU A 56 -17.52 -1.35 11.51
N VAL A 57 -17.15 -0.13 11.12
CA VAL A 57 -16.71 0.94 12.01
C VAL A 57 -17.64 2.13 11.87
N SER A 58 -17.93 2.80 12.98
CA SER A 58 -18.65 4.08 12.95
C SER A 58 -17.77 5.19 12.37
N ALA A 59 -18.40 6.28 11.91
CA ALA A 59 -17.69 7.47 11.43
C ALA A 59 -16.69 8.01 12.47
N ASP A 60 -17.10 8.10 13.73
CA ASP A 60 -16.24 8.60 14.82
C ASP A 60 -15.05 7.69 15.08
N SER A 61 -15.27 6.37 15.12
CA SER A 61 -14.18 5.40 15.32
C SER A 61 -13.16 5.47 14.18
N LEU A 62 -13.64 5.56 12.95
CA LEU A 62 -12.81 5.71 11.76
C LEU A 62 -11.98 7.01 11.78
N LEU A 63 -12.59 8.14 12.14
CA LEU A 63 -11.92 9.44 12.23
C LEU A 63 -10.90 9.49 13.37
N VAL A 64 -11.21 8.88 14.51
CA VAL A 64 -10.26 8.77 15.64
C VAL A 64 -9.06 7.92 15.25
N ASP A 65 -9.27 6.79 14.59
CA ASP A 65 -8.18 5.93 14.10
C ASP A 65 -7.31 6.65 13.05
N LEU A 66 -7.94 7.33 12.07
CA LEU A 66 -7.23 8.18 11.11
C LEU A 66 -6.39 9.25 11.81
N ARG A 67 -6.97 10.01 12.75
CA ARG A 67 -6.24 11.09 13.45
C ARG A 67 -5.04 10.56 14.22
N LYS A 68 -5.17 9.43 14.91
CA LYS A 68 -4.04 8.79 15.62
C LYS A 68 -2.91 8.40 14.66
N ASN A 69 -3.25 7.87 13.48
CA ASN A 69 -2.24 7.54 12.47
C ASN A 69 -1.54 8.78 11.92
N LEU A 70 -2.29 9.84 11.61
CA LEU A 70 -1.72 11.13 11.18
C LEU A 70 -0.85 11.75 12.28
N ASP A 71 -1.24 11.65 13.55
CA ASP A 71 -0.43 12.14 14.68
C ASP A 71 0.91 11.41 14.78
N GLU A 72 0.95 10.10 14.52
CA GLU A 72 2.22 9.38 14.43
C GLU A 72 3.06 9.86 13.24
N LEU A 73 2.46 10.04 12.05
CA LEU A 73 3.17 10.59 10.88
C LEU A 73 3.77 11.98 11.18
N ASN A 74 3.04 12.83 11.92
CA ASN A 74 3.53 14.14 12.34
C ASN A 74 4.76 14.05 13.24
N LYS A 75 4.83 13.07 14.15
CA LYS A 75 6.03 12.83 14.98
C LYS A 75 7.25 12.44 14.13
N TRP A 76 7.03 11.90 12.93
CA TRP A 76 8.06 11.62 11.93
C TRP A 76 8.34 12.80 10.98
N GLY A 77 7.77 13.99 11.25
CA GLY A 77 7.96 15.18 10.44
C GLY A 77 7.12 15.23 9.17
N ILE A 78 6.14 14.34 9.02
CA ILE A 78 5.19 14.33 7.92
C ILE A 78 3.91 15.01 8.38
N SER A 79 3.77 16.29 8.01
CA SER A 79 2.58 17.08 8.29
C SER A 79 1.35 16.55 7.53
N ASP A 80 0.16 16.84 8.03
CA ASP A 80 -1.11 16.37 7.43
C ASP A 80 -1.21 16.69 5.92
N ASN A 81 -0.79 17.88 5.50
CA ASN A 81 -0.78 18.30 4.10
C ASN A 81 0.26 17.58 3.21
N LYS A 82 1.18 16.81 3.79
CA LYS A 82 2.13 15.95 3.08
C LYS A 82 1.67 14.47 3.06
N ALA A 83 0.65 14.12 3.84
CA ALA A 83 0.10 12.77 3.96
C ALA A 83 -1.37 12.71 3.49
N ILE A 84 -1.70 13.43 2.41
CA ILE A 84 -3.07 13.57 1.91
C ILE A 84 -3.61 12.25 1.34
N TYR A 85 -2.80 11.49 0.61
CA TYR A 85 -3.22 10.19 0.08
C TYR A 85 -3.17 9.12 1.15
N TYR A 86 -4.23 8.33 1.22
CA TYR A 86 -4.47 7.32 2.23
C TYR A 86 -4.94 6.01 1.59
N LEU A 87 -4.32 4.89 1.96
CA LEU A 87 -4.71 3.56 1.53
C LEU A 87 -5.44 2.87 2.69
N PRO A 88 -6.73 2.54 2.59
CA PRO A 88 -7.43 1.79 3.64
C PRO A 88 -6.87 0.38 3.83
N PRO A 89 -6.82 -0.15 5.07
CA PRO A 89 -6.46 -1.54 5.32
C PRO A 89 -7.30 -2.52 4.51
N TYR A 90 -6.66 -3.62 4.11
CA TYR A 90 -7.25 -4.67 3.28
C TYR A 90 -7.75 -4.18 1.91
N GLU A 91 -7.45 -2.93 1.54
CA GLU A 91 -7.91 -2.28 0.31
C GLU A 91 -9.44 -2.29 0.18
N TYR A 92 -10.15 -2.43 1.31
CA TYR A 92 -11.57 -2.77 1.35
C TYR A 92 -12.37 -1.81 2.21
N TYR A 93 -13.25 -1.07 1.54
CA TYR A 93 -14.01 0.04 2.09
C TYR A 93 -15.27 0.28 1.25
N ASN A 94 -16.22 1.06 1.76
CA ASN A 94 -17.41 1.49 1.04
C ASN A 94 -17.49 3.02 0.90
N ALA A 95 -18.55 3.52 0.23
CA ALA A 95 -18.73 4.94 -0.04
C ALA A 95 -18.87 5.80 1.25
N GLU A 96 -19.46 5.23 2.31
CA GLU A 96 -19.58 5.91 3.61
C GLU A 96 -18.20 6.10 4.23
N ASN A 97 -17.35 5.06 4.22
CA ASN A 97 -15.99 5.15 4.70
C ASN A 97 -15.21 6.24 3.94
N VAL A 98 -15.26 6.24 2.60
CA VAL A 98 -14.58 7.26 1.78
C VAL A 98 -15.02 8.67 2.16
N LYS A 99 -16.33 8.90 2.28
CA LYS A 99 -16.89 10.20 2.67
C LYS A 99 -16.37 10.65 4.04
N ASN A 100 -16.32 9.74 5.01
CA ASN A 100 -15.81 10.05 6.34
C ASN A 100 -14.31 10.34 6.32
N MET A 101 -13.51 9.57 5.58
CA MET A 101 -12.07 9.82 5.42
C MET A 101 -11.78 11.17 4.75
N GLN A 102 -12.55 11.54 3.73
CA GLN A 102 -12.47 12.86 3.09
C GLN A 102 -12.79 14.00 4.08
N ARG A 103 -13.76 13.82 4.98
CA ARG A 103 -14.03 14.78 6.07
C ARG A 103 -12.87 14.88 7.06
N GLY A 104 -12.09 13.81 7.19
CA GLY A 104 -10.85 13.76 7.96
C GLY A 104 -9.64 14.39 7.25
N GLY A 105 -9.80 14.89 6.02
CA GLY A 105 -8.77 15.63 5.30
C GLY A 105 -7.85 14.77 4.42
N VAL A 106 -8.23 13.52 4.14
CA VAL A 106 -7.43 12.63 3.27
C VAL A 106 -8.19 12.16 2.03
N GLU A 107 -7.45 11.87 0.98
CA GLU A 107 -7.93 11.28 -0.28
C GLU A 107 -7.69 9.76 -0.26
N VAL A 108 -8.79 9.00 -0.35
CA VAL A 108 -8.72 7.54 -0.39
C VAL A 108 -8.27 7.08 -1.76
N ILE A 109 -7.19 6.31 -1.80
CA ILE A 109 -6.69 5.65 -3.00
C ILE A 109 -6.83 4.13 -2.91
N ASN A 110 -6.66 3.46 -4.04
CA ASN A 110 -6.54 2.00 -4.11
C ASN A 110 -5.65 1.60 -5.29
N TYR A 111 -5.23 0.34 -5.35
CA TYR A 111 -4.51 -0.20 -6.50
C TYR A 111 -5.41 -0.26 -7.74
N THR A 112 -4.80 -0.32 -8.92
CA THR A 112 -5.55 -0.38 -10.18
C THR A 112 -6.29 -1.71 -10.33
N PRO A 113 -7.63 -1.70 -10.52
CA PRO A 113 -8.40 -2.92 -10.68
C PRO A 113 -7.89 -3.81 -11.82
N GLY A 114 -7.79 -5.11 -11.54
CA GLY A 114 -7.31 -6.12 -12.49
C GLY A 114 -5.83 -6.47 -12.35
N ILE A 115 -5.02 -5.68 -11.64
CA ILE A 115 -3.67 -6.07 -11.22
C ILE A 115 -3.78 -6.95 -9.97
N ARG A 116 -3.11 -8.11 -9.96
CA ARG A 116 -3.22 -9.11 -8.89
C ARG A 116 -2.07 -9.13 -7.90
N THR A 117 -1.07 -8.26 -8.06
CA THR A 117 0.07 -8.15 -7.13
C THR A 117 -0.30 -8.01 -5.65
N PRO A 118 -1.46 -7.46 -5.24
CA PRO A 118 -1.86 -7.44 -3.82
C PRO A 118 -2.03 -8.82 -3.19
N ALA A 119 -2.14 -9.91 -3.97
CA ALA A 119 -2.19 -11.26 -3.43
C ALA A 119 -0.81 -11.81 -3.00
N ASP A 120 0.25 -10.99 -3.02
CA ASP A 120 1.60 -11.37 -2.61
C ASP A 120 1.76 -11.67 -1.11
N TYR A 121 0.80 -11.28 -0.28
CA TYR A 121 0.77 -11.68 1.13
C TYR A 121 0.30 -13.13 1.35
N THR A 122 -0.34 -13.75 0.35
CA THR A 122 -0.96 -15.08 0.51
C THR A 122 0.08 -16.17 0.73
N THR A 123 -0.22 -17.15 1.58
CA THR A 123 0.67 -18.29 1.88
C THR A 123 0.22 -19.57 1.17
N PRO A 124 1.12 -20.56 0.94
CA PRO A 124 0.80 -21.75 0.13
C PRO A 124 -0.41 -22.59 0.59
N ASP A 125 -0.78 -22.50 1.87
CA ASP A 125 -1.95 -23.16 2.47
C ASP A 125 -3.28 -22.44 2.19
N MET A 126 -3.23 -21.17 1.76
CA MET A 126 -4.43 -20.40 1.44
C MET A 126 -4.99 -20.77 0.07
N LYS A 127 -6.32 -20.93 -0.01
CA LYS A 127 -7.03 -21.26 -1.27
C LYS A 127 -6.75 -20.26 -2.41
N ASN A 128 -6.52 -19.00 -2.07
CA ASN A 128 -6.24 -17.92 -3.02
C ASN A 128 -4.74 -17.65 -3.23
N TYR A 129 -3.87 -18.58 -2.83
CA TYR A 129 -2.42 -18.45 -3.03
C TYR A 129 -2.04 -18.14 -4.47
N LYS A 130 -1.07 -17.23 -4.61
CA LYS A 130 -0.43 -16.90 -5.88
C LYS A 130 1.08 -16.81 -5.70
N SER A 131 1.84 -17.64 -6.41
CA SER A 131 3.31 -17.52 -6.45
C SER A 131 3.75 -16.18 -7.01
N SER A 132 4.96 -15.72 -6.69
CA SER A 132 5.47 -14.46 -7.25
C SER A 132 5.55 -14.50 -8.76
N GLN A 133 5.85 -15.66 -9.36
CA GLN A 133 5.88 -15.81 -10.81
C GLN A 133 4.49 -15.63 -11.42
N GLU A 134 3.44 -16.26 -10.87
CA GLU A 134 2.07 -16.05 -11.34
C GLU A 134 1.64 -14.57 -11.25
N LEU A 135 2.08 -13.86 -10.20
CA LEU A 135 1.78 -12.44 -10.04
C LEU A 135 2.52 -11.57 -11.07
N ILE A 136 3.78 -11.88 -11.36
CA ILE A 136 4.59 -11.17 -12.37
C ILE A 136 4.03 -11.42 -13.76
N ASP A 137 3.75 -12.68 -14.11
CA ASP A 137 3.19 -13.05 -15.41
C ASP A 137 1.85 -12.35 -15.64
N GLN A 138 1.00 -12.30 -14.61
CA GLN A 138 -0.28 -11.60 -14.69
C GLN A 138 -0.12 -10.08 -14.83
N LEU A 139 0.85 -9.46 -14.13
CA LEU A 139 1.15 -8.04 -14.29
C LEU A 139 1.61 -7.73 -15.72
N TYR A 140 2.49 -8.55 -16.29
CA TYR A 140 2.98 -8.36 -17.65
C TYR A 140 1.88 -8.63 -18.69
N GLN A 141 1.00 -9.59 -18.45
CA GLN A 141 -0.17 -9.80 -19.28
C GLN A 141 -1.07 -8.56 -19.28
N PHE A 142 -1.41 -8.04 -18.08
CA PHE A 142 -2.22 -6.83 -17.95
C PHE A 142 -1.57 -5.64 -18.67
N GLU A 143 -0.26 -5.44 -18.49
CA GLU A 143 0.52 -4.42 -19.18
C GLU A 143 0.44 -4.57 -20.70
N SER A 144 0.60 -5.79 -21.23
CA SER A 144 0.59 -6.03 -22.67
C SER A 144 -0.78 -5.80 -23.32
N GLU A 145 -1.86 -6.09 -22.59
CA GLU A 145 -3.25 -5.99 -23.10
C GLU A 145 -3.83 -4.58 -22.96
N LYS A 146 -3.46 -3.86 -21.89
CA LYS A 146 -4.11 -2.60 -21.49
C LYS A 146 -3.16 -1.42 -21.35
N GLY A 147 -1.86 -1.67 -21.26
CA GLY A 147 -0.88 -0.72 -20.77
C GLY A 147 -1.00 -0.46 -19.27
N LEU A 148 -0.04 0.26 -18.70
CA LEU A 148 -0.11 0.68 -17.30
C LEU A 148 -0.56 2.14 -17.12
N ASN A 149 -0.14 3.09 -17.97
CA ASN A 149 -0.65 4.47 -18.07
C ASN A 149 -1.29 5.08 -16.79
N GLY A 150 -0.54 5.19 -15.70
CA GLY A 150 -1.02 5.70 -14.40
C GLY A 150 -1.48 4.62 -13.40
N ALA A 151 -1.19 3.35 -13.67
CA ALA A 151 -1.55 2.25 -12.79
C ALA A 151 -0.81 2.32 -11.46
N ILE A 152 -1.54 1.98 -10.40
CA ILE A 152 -1.04 1.83 -9.04
C ILE A 152 -0.84 0.34 -8.79
N ILE A 153 0.43 -0.06 -8.67
CA ILE A 153 0.84 -1.44 -8.34
C ILE A 153 1.08 -1.51 -6.83
N LEU A 154 0.32 -2.36 -6.14
CA LEU A 154 0.45 -2.58 -4.69
C LEU A 154 1.19 -3.89 -4.42
N ILE A 155 2.16 -3.83 -3.50
CA ILE A 155 3.03 -4.92 -3.05
C ILE A 155 3.27 -4.71 -1.55
N HIS A 156 3.29 -5.79 -0.76
CA HIS A 156 3.45 -5.72 0.69
C HIS A 156 4.93 -5.91 1.10
N PRO A 157 5.61 -4.90 1.67
CA PRO A 157 7.02 -5.00 2.08
C PRO A 157 7.25 -5.76 3.41
N GLY A 158 6.28 -6.57 3.83
CA GLY A 158 6.33 -7.36 5.05
C GLY A 158 5.26 -8.45 5.02
N THR A 159 5.67 -9.67 4.67
CA THR A 159 4.81 -10.85 4.70
C THR A 159 5.23 -11.78 5.83
N VAL A 160 4.31 -12.66 6.23
CA VAL A 160 4.60 -13.73 7.18
C VAL A 160 5.70 -14.67 6.66
N ASN A 161 6.34 -15.43 7.55
CA ASN A 161 7.50 -16.27 7.20
C ASN A 161 7.12 -17.43 6.27
N GLU A 162 5.88 -17.91 6.39
CA GLU A 162 5.26 -18.97 5.59
C GLU A 162 5.15 -18.54 4.11
N ARG A 163 5.12 -17.24 3.83
CA ARG A 163 5.30 -16.71 2.47
C ARG A 163 6.79 -16.73 2.13
N THR A 164 7.27 -17.86 1.64
CA THR A 164 8.70 -18.08 1.30
C THR A 164 9.11 -17.41 -0.01
N ASP A 165 8.25 -17.44 -1.02
CA ASP A 165 8.45 -16.76 -2.31
C ASP A 165 7.95 -15.31 -2.25
N LYS A 166 8.73 -14.41 -1.65
CA LYS A 166 8.36 -13.00 -1.45
C LYS A 166 8.46 -12.18 -2.73
N LEU A 167 7.34 -11.63 -3.19
CA LEU A 167 7.29 -10.81 -4.41
C LEU A 167 8.23 -9.60 -4.34
N TYR A 168 8.36 -8.98 -3.17
CA TYR A 168 9.24 -7.83 -2.99
C TYR A 168 10.73 -8.14 -3.24
N ASN A 169 11.15 -9.41 -3.18
CA ASN A 169 12.51 -9.82 -3.57
C ASN A 169 12.72 -9.80 -5.08
N ARG A 170 11.64 -9.80 -5.87
CA ARG A 170 11.63 -9.78 -7.35
C ARG A 170 11.38 -8.39 -7.94
N LEU A 171 11.34 -7.34 -7.11
CA LEU A 171 11.12 -5.96 -7.57
C LEU A 171 12.11 -5.50 -8.65
N ASP A 172 13.37 -5.92 -8.56
CA ASP A 172 14.41 -5.53 -9.53
C ASP A 172 14.02 -5.92 -10.96
N GLU A 173 13.49 -7.14 -11.14
CA GLU A 173 13.02 -7.66 -12.42
C GLU A 173 11.83 -6.87 -12.96
N ILE A 174 10.82 -6.63 -12.14
CA ILE A 174 9.63 -5.87 -12.51
C ILE A 174 10.03 -4.46 -12.97
N ILE A 175 10.92 -3.80 -12.24
CA ILE A 175 11.36 -2.45 -12.57
C ILE A 175 12.17 -2.41 -13.85
N VAL A 176 13.10 -3.36 -14.05
CA VAL A 176 13.88 -3.44 -15.28
C VAL A 176 12.98 -3.69 -16.48
N TYR A 177 12.04 -4.63 -16.37
CA TYR A 177 11.07 -4.92 -17.43
C TYR A 177 10.28 -3.67 -17.83
N LEU A 178 9.67 -2.99 -16.86
CA LEU A 178 8.83 -1.82 -17.12
C LEU A 178 9.64 -0.62 -17.64
N LYS A 179 10.86 -0.40 -17.16
CA LYS A 179 11.75 0.63 -17.72
C LYS A 179 12.12 0.36 -19.17
N ASN A 180 12.40 -0.90 -19.53
CA ASN A 180 12.72 -1.28 -20.91
C ASN A 180 11.52 -1.07 -21.85
N LYS A 181 10.29 -1.11 -21.32
CA LYS A 181 9.06 -0.75 -22.03
C LYS A 181 8.81 0.76 -22.09
N GLY A 182 9.64 1.57 -21.45
CA GLY A 182 9.54 3.03 -21.44
C GLY A 182 8.69 3.63 -20.31
N TYR A 183 8.23 2.81 -19.35
CA TYR A 183 7.48 3.32 -18.21
C TYR A 183 8.37 4.12 -17.25
N LYS A 184 7.75 5.10 -16.60
CA LYS A 184 8.34 5.86 -15.49
C LYS A 184 7.63 5.49 -14.20
N PHE A 185 8.38 5.51 -13.10
CA PHE A 185 7.86 5.28 -11.76
C PHE A 185 7.71 6.62 -11.05
N CYS A 186 6.53 6.85 -10.48
CA CYS A 186 6.20 8.05 -9.72
C CYS A 186 5.77 7.64 -8.31
N SER A 187 6.02 8.51 -7.35
CA SER A 187 5.33 8.48 -6.05
C SER A 187 4.17 9.47 -6.07
N PHE A 188 3.31 9.37 -5.07
CA PHE A 188 2.36 10.43 -4.76
C PHE A 188 3.07 11.69 -4.28
#